data_AF-A0A849EXM4-F1
#
_entry.id   AF-A0A849EXM4-F1
#
_cell.length_a   1.000
_cell.length_b   1.000
_cell.length_c   1.000
_cell.angle_alpha   90.00
_cell.angle_beta   90.00
_cell.angle_gamma   90.00
#
_symmetry.space_group_name_H-M   'P 1'
#
loop_
_entity.id
_entity.type
_entity.pdbx_description
1 polymer ?
#
loop_
_entity_poly.entity_id
_entity_poly.type
_entity_poly.pdbx_seq_one_letter_code
_entity_poly.pdbx_strand_id
1 'polypeptide(L)'
;MAHPMRLSTELVEAAERAGRIQKRSVPKQIEYWAAIGKAMENVINYSDIFAVLQGFKKITIVNKGNYSWHQNPLPEWATRLLAENGQ
;
A
#
# COMPACT_ATOMS: atom_id res chain seq x y z
N MET A 1 13.08 22.39 10.56
CA MET A 1 14.30 22.21 11.39
C MET A 1 14.70 20.75 11.29
N ALA A 2 15.97 20.45 11.02
CA ALA A 2 16.45 19.07 11.01
C ALA A 2 17.07 18.75 12.38
N HIS A 3 16.61 17.70 13.03
CA HIS A 3 17.21 17.19 14.26
C HIS A 3 18.05 15.95 13.94
N PRO A 4 19.30 15.85 14.43
CA PRO A 4 20.10 14.66 14.22
C PRO A 4 19.42 13.45 14.85
N MET A 5 19.18 12.41 14.05
CA MET A 5 18.61 11.13 14.49
C MET A 5 19.54 10.02 14.05
N ARG A 6 19.79 9.06 14.94
CA ARG A 6 20.49 7.82 14.59
C ARG A 6 19.54 6.91 13.85
N LEU A 7 19.94 6.48 12.65
CA LEU A 7 19.23 5.50 11.84
C LEU A 7 20.08 4.24 11.74
N SER A 8 19.44 3.09 11.53
CA SER A 8 20.18 1.85 11.30
C SER A 8 20.93 1.94 9.96
N THR A 9 22.10 1.32 9.90
CA THR A 9 22.93 1.28 8.69
C THR A 9 22.16 0.63 7.54
N GLU A 10 21.40 -0.42 7.83
CA GLU A 10 20.61 -1.15 6.84
C GLU A 10 19.54 -0.25 6.19
N LEU A 11 18.90 0.62 6.97
CA LEU A 11 17.91 1.57 6.46
C LEU A 11 18.57 2.60 5.53
N VAL A 12 19.74 3.10 5.92
CA VAL A 12 20.52 4.08 5.14
C VAL A 12 20.97 3.48 3.81
N GLU A 13 21.53 2.26 3.84
CA GLU A 13 21.97 1.56 2.63
C GLU A 13 20.81 1.23 1.69
N ALA A 14 19.67 0.78 2.24
CA ALA A 14 18.47 0.54 1.46
C ALA A 14 17.98 1.84 0.79
N ALA A 15 17.97 2.95 1.54
CA ALA A 15 17.58 4.25 1.03
C ALA A 15 18.54 4.77 -0.05
N GLU A 16 19.84 4.49 0.05
CA GLU A 16 20.82 4.84 -0.98
C GLU A 16 20.57 4.08 -2.29
N ARG A 17 20.35 2.76 -2.21
CA ARG A 17 20.02 1.94 -3.39
C ARG A 17 18.73 2.42 -4.06
N ALA A 18 17.66 2.61 -3.29
CA ALA A 18 16.38 3.07 -3.83
C ALA A 18 16.44 4.51 -4.34
N GLY A 19 17.13 5.40 -3.60
CA GLY A 19 17.29 6.80 -3.93
C GLY A 19 18.04 7.02 -5.23
N ARG A 20 19.09 6.22 -5.51
CA ARG A 20 19.80 6.24 -6.81
C ARG A 20 18.87 5.99 -7.99
N ILE A 21 18.01 4.96 -7.88
CA ILE A 21 17.05 4.61 -8.94
C ILE A 21 16.02 5.73 -9.11
N GLN A 22 15.50 6.25 -8.01
CA GLN A 22 14.43 7.24 -8.00
C GLN A 22 14.91 8.70 -8.11
N LYS A 23 16.21 8.92 -8.31
CA LYS A 23 16.86 10.24 -8.35
C LYS A 23 16.57 11.09 -7.10
N ARG A 24 16.61 10.47 -5.91
CA ARG A 24 16.44 11.12 -4.60
C ARG A 24 17.70 10.95 -3.75
N SER A 25 18.00 11.96 -2.93
CA SER A 25 19.01 11.82 -1.89
C SER A 25 18.55 10.83 -0.81
N VAL A 26 19.49 10.27 -0.04
CA VAL A 26 19.19 9.34 1.05
C VAL A 26 18.13 9.90 2.02
N PRO A 27 18.27 11.14 2.55
CA PRO A 27 17.24 11.71 3.42
C PRO A 27 15.87 11.82 2.74
N LYS A 28 15.83 12.30 1.49
CA LYS A 28 14.56 12.41 0.74
C LYS A 28 13.90 11.06 0.49
N GLN A 29 14.70 10.00 0.29
CA GLN A 29 14.16 8.65 0.10
C GLN A 29 13.56 8.11 1.40
N ILE A 30 14.18 8.39 2.55
CA ILE A 30 13.64 8.03 3.87
C ILE A 30 12.36 8.81 4.18
N GLU A 31 12.36 10.12 3.93
CA GLU A 31 11.16 10.96 4.07
C GLU A 31 10.01 10.47 3.19
N TYR A 32 10.31 10.05 1.97
CA TYR A 32 9.32 9.48 1.05
C TYR A 32 8.69 8.20 1.62
N TRP A 33 9.48 7.28 2.15
CA TRP A 33 8.95 6.07 2.80
C TRP A 33 8.12 6.40 4.05
N ALA A 34 8.58 7.35 4.86
CA ALA A 34 7.83 7.81 6.03
C ALA A 34 6.48 8.44 5.64
N ALA A 35 6.43 9.21 4.55
CA ALA A 35 5.20 9.79 4.02
C ALA A 35 4.20 8.71 3.57
N ILE A 36 4.67 7.65 2.90
CA ILE A 36 3.83 6.49 2.54
C ILE A 36 3.31 5.81 3.80
N GLY A 37 4.18 5.50 4.77
CA GLY A 37 3.78 4.85 6.01
C GLY A 37 2.69 5.62 6.74
N LYS A 38 2.85 6.94 6.87
CA LYS A 38 1.86 7.82 7.49
C LYS A 38 0.54 7.85 6.72
N ALA A 39 0.57 7.87 5.39
CA ALA A 39 -0.65 7.85 4.57
C ALA A 39 -1.43 6.52 4.70
N MET A 40 -0.72 5.41 4.95
CA MET A 40 -1.30 4.08 5.06
C MET A 40 -1.86 3.76 6.45
N GLU A 41 -1.50 4.51 7.49
CA GLU A 41 -1.88 4.24 8.89
C GLU A 41 -3.40 4.13 9.11
N ASN A 42 -4.20 4.91 8.37
CA ASN A 42 -5.67 4.86 8.44
C ASN A 42 -6.31 3.85 7.47
N VAL A 43 -5.50 3.17 6.65
CA VAL A 43 -5.96 2.27 5.58
C VAL A 43 -5.67 0.81 5.93
N ILE A 44 -4.55 0.53 6.59
CA ILE A 44 -4.09 -0.82 6.91
C ILE A 44 -3.47 -0.83 8.31
N ASN A 45 -3.83 -1.83 9.11
CA ASN A 45 -3.22 -2.02 10.43
C ASN A 45 -1.94 -2.86 10.34
N TYR A 46 -1.15 -2.90 11.43
CA TYR A 46 0.12 -3.63 11.46
C TYR A 46 -0.05 -5.13 11.21
N SER A 47 -1.12 -5.75 11.72
CA SER A 47 -1.36 -7.19 11.54
C SER A 47 -1.60 -7.56 10.07
N ASP A 48 -2.27 -6.67 9.32
CA ASP A 48 -2.49 -6.83 7.90
C ASP A 48 -1.19 -6.63 7.10
N ILE A 49 -0.36 -5.65 7.47
CA ILE A 49 0.98 -5.47 6.87
C ILE A 49 1.82 -6.73 7.08
N PHE A 50 1.85 -7.26 8.30
CA PHE A 50 2.61 -8.47 8.62
C PHE A 50 2.12 -9.67 7.81
N ALA A 51 0.81 -9.87 7.73
CA ALA A 51 0.22 -10.95 6.94
C ALA A 51 0.55 -10.82 5.43
N VAL A 52 0.64 -9.59 4.90
CA VAL A 52 1.09 -9.35 3.52
C VAL A 52 2.56 -9.70 3.35
N LEU A 53 3.43 -9.31 4.28
CA LEU A 53 4.87 -9.63 4.24
C LEU A 53 5.14 -11.14 4.31
N GLN A 54 4.30 -11.89 5.03
CA GLN A 54 4.36 -13.35 5.10
C GLN A 54 3.68 -14.06 3.91
N GLY A 55 3.07 -13.31 2.98
CA GLY A 55 2.37 -13.87 1.83
C GLY A 55 0.97 -14.45 2.13
N PHE A 56 0.44 -14.25 3.34
CA PHE A 56 -0.90 -14.71 3.74
C PHE A 56 -2.02 -13.80 3.25
N LYS A 57 -1.72 -12.54 2.94
CA LYS A 57 -2.68 -11.58 2.38
C LYS A 57 -2.13 -10.91 1.12
N LYS A 58 -3.03 -10.51 0.23
CA LYS A 58 -2.72 -9.77 -1.01
C LYS A 58 -3.38 -8.39 -0.97
N ILE A 59 -2.63 -7.35 -1.35
CA ILE A 59 -3.17 -6.01 -1.53
C ILE A 59 -3.67 -5.87 -2.97
N THR A 60 -4.91 -5.39 -3.13
CA THR A 60 -5.52 -5.09 -4.43
C THR A 60 -5.91 -3.62 -4.47
N ILE A 61 -5.54 -2.91 -5.53
CA ILE A 61 -5.91 -1.50 -5.74
C ILE A 61 -7.13 -1.45 -6.65
N VAL A 62 -8.20 -0.81 -6.19
CA VAL A 62 -9.44 -0.61 -6.97
C VAL A 62 -9.71 0.88 -7.13
N ASN A 63 -9.99 1.33 -8.36
CA ASN A 63 -10.38 2.71 -8.60
C ASN A 63 -11.90 2.85 -8.34
N LYS A 64 -12.26 3.61 -7.29
CA LYS A 64 -13.66 3.86 -6.93
C LYS A 64 -14.44 4.68 -7.98
N GLY A 65 -13.76 5.36 -8.91
CA GLY A 65 -14.38 6.18 -9.96
C GLY A 65 -14.82 5.42 -11.21
N ASN A 66 -14.44 4.15 -11.37
CA ASN A 66 -14.73 3.35 -12.57
C ASN A 66 -15.82 2.29 -12.33
N TYR A 67 -16.63 2.44 -11.29
CA TYR A 67 -17.87 1.67 -11.15
C TYR A 67 -18.93 2.23 -12.08
N SER A 68 -18.79 1.96 -13.38
CA SER A 68 -19.93 1.97 -14.29
C SER A 68 -20.58 0.59 -14.19
N TRP A 69 -21.78 0.53 -13.60
CA TRP A 69 -22.61 -0.69 -13.48
C TRP A 69 -22.98 -1.35 -14.81
N HIS A 70 -22.47 -0.81 -15.94
CA HIS A 70 -22.70 -1.31 -17.29
C HIS A 70 -21.45 -1.91 -17.97
N GLN A 71 -20.25 -1.84 -17.38
CA GLN A 71 -18.99 -2.18 -18.10
C GLN A 71 -18.13 -3.25 -17.44
N ASN A 72 -18.50 -3.79 -16.28
CA ASN A 72 -17.82 -4.94 -15.70
C ASN A 72 -18.87 -5.96 -15.23
N PRO A 73 -18.79 -7.24 -15.62
CA PRO A 73 -19.64 -8.26 -15.02
C PRO A 73 -19.38 -8.24 -13.51
N LEU A 74 -20.48 -8.31 -12.73
CA LEU A 74 -20.40 -8.34 -11.27
C LEU A 74 -19.44 -9.47 -10.84
N PRO A 75 -18.58 -9.23 -9.83
CA PRO A 75 -17.77 -10.29 -9.24
C PRO A 75 -18.63 -11.49 -8.88
N GLU A 76 -18.10 -12.71 -8.99
CA GLU A 76 -18.87 -13.94 -8.80
C GLU A 76 -19.57 -14.03 -7.43
N TRP A 77 -18.97 -13.43 -6.40
CA TRP A 77 -19.61 -13.38 -5.08
C TRP A 77 -20.85 -12.46 -5.06
N ALA A 78 -20.85 -11.39 -5.85
CA ALA A 78 -21.95 -10.44 -5.95
C ALA A 78 -23.09 -10.97 -6.84
N THR A 79 -22.77 -11.75 -7.89
CA THR A 79 -23.80 -12.45 -8.68
C THR A 79 -24.52 -13.51 -7.85
N ARG A 80 -23.80 -14.25 -6.99
CA ARG A 80 -24.42 -15.21 -6.07
C ARG A 80 -25.36 -14.55 -5.07
N LEU A 81 -24.94 -13.44 -4.44
CA LEU A 81 -25.78 -12.68 -3.50
C LEU A 81 -27.07 -12.16 -4.14
N LEU A 82 -27.03 -11.73 -5.40
CA LEU A 82 -28.24 -11.28 -6.11
C LEU A 82 -29.14 -12.44 -6.55
N ALA A 83 -28.56 -13.60 -6.89
CA ALA A 83 -29.32 -14.82 -7.17
C ALA A 83 -29.99 -15.39 -5.91
N GLU A 84 -29.34 -15.25 -4.75
CA GLU A 84 -29.84 -15.72 -3.45
C GLU A 84 -30.92 -14.80 -2.85
N ASN A 85 -30.87 -13.49 -3.12
CA ASN A 85 -31.82 -12.50 -2.59
C ASN A 85 -32.86 -12.02 -3.62
N GLY A 86 -32.89 -12.65 -4.81
CA GLY A 86 -33.69 -12.24 -5.96
C GLY A 86 -34.98 -13.04 -6.20
N GLN A 87 -35.47 -13.81 -5.21
CA GLN A 87 -36.81 -14.43 -5.22
C GLN A 87 -37.54 -14.16 -3.90
#